data_AF-A0A8H3YG99-F1
#
_entry.id   AF-A0A8H3YG99-F1
#
_cell.length_a   1.000
_cell.length_b   1.000
_cell.length_c   1.000
_cell.angle_alpha   90.00
_cell.angle_beta   90.00
_cell.angle_gamma   90.00
#
_symmetry.space_group_name_H-M   'P 1'
#
loop_
_entity.id
_entity.type
_entity.pdbx_description
1 polymer ?
#
loop_
_entity_poly.entity_id
_entity_poly.type
_entity_poly.pdbx_seq_one_letter_code
_entity_poly.pdbx_strand_id
1 'polypeptide(L)'
;MASQRFTPLFRAIARTNPTITARRTITSSPANAQAVVGTEPIGTVGTIPVKKPVGGLRGGLLGFFFGFSLASAYASYYLLQEYKLASSLLQGSVEDLQDSTSKMANHLQRIEAVEKELKRLSSTSAVKEDVTKLRAEMKQVYDGLHVEVLDLRAHVWGVEQDLARSASHNSIRI
;
A
#
# COMPACT_ATOMS: atom_id res chain seq x y z
N MET A 1 -26.23 21.66 18.16
CA MET A 1 -24.83 21.19 18.10
C MET A 1 -24.81 19.70 18.42
N ALA A 2 -24.91 18.85 17.39
CA ALA A 2 -24.91 17.40 17.53
C ALA A 2 -23.47 16.88 17.51
N SER A 3 -23.01 16.35 18.65
CA SER A 3 -21.67 15.78 18.80
C SER A 3 -21.75 14.28 18.57
N GLN A 4 -21.39 13.82 17.36
CA GLN A 4 -21.28 12.39 17.05
C GLN A 4 -19.89 11.90 17.45
N ARG A 5 -19.82 11.09 18.52
CA ARG A 5 -18.60 10.40 18.94
C ARG A 5 -18.46 9.09 18.17
N PHE A 6 -17.44 9.04 17.31
CA PHE A 6 -16.97 7.87 16.58
C PHE A 6 -16.44 6.81 17.55
N THR A 7 -17.02 5.60 17.51
CA THR A 7 -16.47 4.39 18.14
C THR A 7 -16.01 3.43 17.04
N PRO A 8 -14.75 2.99 17.01
CA PRO A 8 -14.35 1.88 16.15
C PRO A 8 -14.61 0.54 16.85
N LEU A 9 -15.67 -0.16 16.44
CA LEU A 9 -15.88 -1.57 16.76
C LEU A 9 -14.92 -2.42 15.91
N PHE A 10 -13.80 -2.83 16.49
CA PHE A 10 -12.94 -3.86 15.90
C PHE A 10 -13.63 -5.23 15.99
N ARG A 11 -14.23 -5.66 14.89
CA ARG A 11 -14.78 -7.01 14.73
C ARG A 11 -13.66 -7.94 14.25
N ALA A 12 -13.17 -8.80 15.14
CA ALA A 12 -12.21 -9.83 14.80
C ALA A 12 -12.87 -10.89 13.88
N ILE A 13 -12.20 -11.21 12.78
CA ILE A 13 -12.61 -12.22 11.80
C ILE A 13 -12.12 -13.59 12.29
N ALA A 14 -13.05 -14.46 12.67
CA ALA A 14 -12.75 -15.86 12.97
C ALA A 14 -12.45 -16.61 11.66
N ARG A 15 -11.20 -17.00 11.45
CA ARG A 15 -10.75 -17.85 10.34
C ARG A 15 -10.92 -19.31 10.77
N THR A 16 -11.97 -19.98 10.31
CA THR A 16 -12.10 -21.43 10.45
C THR A 16 -11.37 -22.09 9.27
N ASN A 17 -10.46 -23.01 9.58
CA ASN A 17 -9.70 -23.78 8.60
C ASN A 17 -10.36 -25.17 8.47
N PRO A 18 -10.92 -25.58 7.32
CA PRO A 18 -11.40 -26.93 7.14
C PRO A 18 -10.22 -27.84 6.78
N THR A 19 -9.70 -28.58 7.76
CA THR A 19 -8.75 -29.66 7.51
C THR A 19 -9.49 -30.84 6.86
N ILE A 20 -9.43 -30.93 5.53
CA ILE A 20 -9.97 -32.06 4.77
C ILE A 20 -8.98 -33.23 4.91
N THR A 21 -9.22 -34.08 5.90
CA THR A 21 -8.52 -35.36 6.07
C THR A 21 -9.05 -36.37 5.06
N ALA A 22 -8.41 -36.48 3.89
CA ALA A 22 -8.70 -37.52 2.91
C ALA A 22 -8.16 -38.88 3.39
N ARG A 23 -9.01 -39.69 4.02
CA ARG A 23 -8.70 -41.07 4.43
C ARG A 23 -8.85 -42.00 3.21
N ARG A 24 -7.74 -42.32 2.53
CA ARG A 24 -7.72 -43.35 1.48
C ARG A 24 -7.46 -44.72 2.11
N THR A 25 -8.53 -45.46 2.42
CA THR A 25 -8.43 -46.85 2.89
C THR A 25 -8.29 -47.77 1.69
N ILE A 26 -7.11 -48.33 1.46
CA ILE A 26 -6.89 -49.39 0.48
C ILE A 26 -7.19 -50.72 1.20
N THR A 27 -8.39 -51.25 1.01
CA THR A 27 -8.77 -52.59 1.49
C THR A 27 -8.46 -53.60 0.39
N SER A 28 -7.33 -54.30 0.50
CA SER A 28 -7.04 -55.48 -0.33
C SER A 28 -7.50 -56.74 0.42
N SER A 29 -8.59 -57.35 -0.04
CA SER A 29 -9.09 -58.62 0.50
C SER A 29 -8.34 -59.80 -0.17
N PRO A 30 -7.65 -60.68 0.57
CA PRO A 30 -7.21 -61.95 0.00
C PRO A 30 -8.39 -62.93 0.02
N ALA A 31 -8.85 -63.33 -1.17
CA ALA A 31 -9.81 -64.41 -1.33
C ALA A 31 -9.15 -65.74 -0.91
N ASN A 32 -9.62 -66.26 0.21
CA ASN A 32 -9.33 -67.58 0.76
C ASN A 32 -9.90 -68.66 -0.16
N ALA A 33 -9.04 -69.38 -0.90
CA ALA A 33 -9.42 -70.60 -1.62
C ALA A 33 -9.02 -71.81 -0.78
N GLN A 34 -9.99 -72.33 -0.03
CA GLN A 34 -9.91 -73.61 0.67
C GLN A 34 -9.67 -74.72 -0.37
N ALA A 35 -8.57 -75.47 -0.23
CA ALA A 35 -8.41 -76.75 -0.91
C ALA A 35 -8.44 -77.85 0.16
N VAL A 36 -9.53 -78.59 0.09
CA VAL A 36 -9.93 -79.75 0.89
C VAL A 36 -8.85 -80.84 0.93
N VAL A 37 -8.76 -81.46 2.09
CA VAL A 37 -7.97 -82.63 2.46
C VAL A 37 -8.29 -83.86 1.60
N GLY A 38 -7.26 -84.60 1.18
CA GLY A 38 -7.28 -86.07 1.23
C GLY A 38 -7.14 -86.85 -0.09
N THR A 39 -6.14 -87.75 -0.07
CA THR A 39 -6.13 -89.11 -0.66
C THR A 39 -5.70 -89.26 -2.14
N GLU A 40 -4.44 -89.66 -2.34
CA GLU A 40 -3.96 -90.50 -3.46
C GLU A 40 -4.57 -91.92 -3.37
N PRO A 41 -4.59 -92.81 -4.40
CA PRO A 41 -4.24 -92.70 -5.83
C PRO A 41 -5.30 -93.34 -6.78
N ILE A 42 -4.94 -93.49 -8.06
CA ILE A 42 -5.52 -94.36 -9.14
C ILE A 42 -6.34 -93.62 -10.21
N GLY A 43 -5.83 -93.62 -11.44
CA GLY A 43 -6.65 -93.47 -12.66
C GLY A 43 -6.15 -92.41 -13.65
N THR A 44 -5.45 -92.87 -14.69
CA THR A 44 -5.14 -92.10 -15.90
C THR A 44 -6.41 -91.53 -16.53
N VAL A 45 -6.66 -90.24 -16.33
CA VAL A 45 -7.59 -89.43 -17.15
C VAL A 45 -6.88 -88.12 -17.47
N GLY A 46 -6.86 -87.78 -18.76
CA GLY A 46 -6.03 -86.73 -19.36
C GLY A 46 -6.02 -85.43 -18.56
N THR A 47 -4.81 -85.01 -18.22
CA THR A 47 -4.52 -83.75 -17.55
C THR A 47 -5.05 -82.60 -18.41
N ILE A 48 -6.20 -82.04 -18.06
CA ILE A 48 -6.62 -80.74 -18.58
C ILE A 48 -5.58 -79.74 -18.06
N PRO A 49 -4.77 -79.09 -18.92
CA PRO A 49 -3.73 -78.20 -18.44
C PRO A 49 -4.41 -76.99 -17.82
N VAL A 50 -4.54 -77.00 -16.49
CA VAL A 50 -4.91 -75.82 -15.71
C VAL A 50 -3.87 -74.76 -16.02
N LYS A 51 -4.25 -73.76 -16.82
CA LYS A 51 -3.42 -72.59 -17.10
C LYS A 51 -3.19 -71.88 -15.78
N LYS A 52 -2.03 -72.15 -15.18
CA LYS A 52 -1.50 -71.43 -14.02
C LYS A 52 -1.56 -69.93 -14.38
N PRO A 53 -2.25 -69.07 -13.61
CA PRO A 53 -2.31 -67.63 -13.90
C PRO A 53 -0.96 -66.99 -13.57
N VAL A 54 0.07 -67.30 -14.37
CA VAL A 54 1.40 -66.70 -14.33
C VAL A 54 1.38 -65.31 -14.97
N GLY A 55 0.49 -64.43 -14.50
CA GLY A 55 0.15 -63.20 -15.25
C GLY A 55 -0.04 -61.94 -14.42
N GLY A 56 -0.58 -62.03 -13.20
CA GLY A 56 -0.93 -60.83 -12.41
C GLY A 56 0.28 -59.93 -12.11
N LEU A 57 1.39 -60.54 -11.67
CA LEU A 57 2.64 -59.84 -11.37
C LEU A 57 3.48 -59.52 -12.62
N ARG A 58 3.42 -60.36 -13.68
CA ARG A 58 4.19 -60.12 -14.93
C ARG A 58 3.61 -58.96 -15.75
N GLY A 59 2.28 -58.78 -15.75
CA GLY A 59 1.64 -57.62 -16.36
C GLY A 59 1.64 -56.39 -15.43
N GLY A 60 1.50 -56.61 -14.13
CA GLY A 60 1.49 -55.53 -13.13
C GLY A 60 2.78 -54.73 -13.10
N LEU A 61 3.95 -55.37 -13.19
CA LEU A 61 5.23 -54.66 -13.15
C LEU A 61 5.49 -53.85 -14.44
N LEU A 62 5.27 -54.44 -15.61
CA LEU A 62 5.40 -53.74 -16.90
C LEU A 62 4.37 -52.61 -17.06
N GLY A 63 3.13 -52.86 -16.65
CA GLY A 63 2.08 -51.84 -16.61
C GLY A 63 2.36 -50.74 -15.58
N PHE A 64 2.95 -51.08 -14.43
CA PHE A 64 3.36 -50.11 -13.42
C PHE A 64 4.45 -49.19 -13.95
N PHE A 65 5.51 -49.71 -14.57
CA PHE A 65 6.55 -48.87 -15.15
C PHE A 65 6.02 -48.02 -16.30
N PHE A 66 5.17 -48.57 -17.16
CA PHE A 66 4.57 -47.82 -18.25
C PHE A 66 3.64 -46.70 -17.74
N GLY A 67 2.76 -47.01 -16.79
CA GLY A 67 1.88 -46.04 -16.15
C GLY A 67 2.63 -45.00 -15.31
N PHE A 68 3.66 -45.41 -14.58
CA PHE A 68 4.54 -44.53 -13.81
C PHE A 68 5.34 -43.60 -14.73
N SER A 69 5.82 -44.09 -15.88
CA SER A 69 6.49 -43.25 -16.88
C SER A 69 5.53 -42.23 -17.50
N LEU A 70 4.30 -42.64 -17.84
CA LEU A 70 3.30 -41.74 -18.40
C LEU A 70 2.81 -40.71 -17.36
N ALA A 71 2.57 -41.15 -16.13
CA ALA A 71 2.20 -40.28 -15.02
C ALA A 71 3.34 -39.34 -14.62
N SER A 72 4.60 -39.80 -14.65
CA SER A 72 5.79 -38.96 -14.41
C SER A 72 5.99 -37.94 -15.52
N ALA A 73 5.78 -38.33 -16.79
CA ALA A 73 5.81 -37.41 -17.91
C ALA A 73 4.66 -36.37 -17.82
N TYR A 74 3.46 -36.79 -17.43
CA TYR A 74 2.32 -35.89 -17.22
C TYR A 74 2.55 -34.93 -16.05
N ALA A 75 3.05 -35.42 -14.92
CA ALA A 75 3.40 -34.60 -13.76
C ALA A 75 4.53 -33.62 -14.10
N SER A 76 5.55 -34.08 -14.85
CA SER A 76 6.62 -33.21 -15.36
C SER A 76 6.04 -32.12 -16.27
N TYR A 77 5.13 -32.47 -17.18
CA TYR A 77 4.48 -31.50 -18.06
C TYR A 77 3.65 -30.47 -17.28
N TYR A 78 2.91 -30.90 -16.26
CA TYR A 78 2.08 -30.03 -15.44
C TYR A 78 2.92 -29.07 -14.57
N LEU A 79 4.02 -29.56 -14.00
CA LEU A 79 5.00 -28.73 -13.28
C LEU A 79 5.61 -27.66 -14.18
N LEU A 80 5.92 -27.98 -15.45
CA LEU A 80 6.40 -26.98 -16.40
C LEU A 80 5.36 -25.90 -16.70
N GLN A 81 4.07 -26.25 -16.71
CA GLN A 81 3.00 -25.31 -17.03
C GLN A 81 2.72 -24.36 -15.87
N GLU A 82 2.69 -24.86 -14.63
CA GLU A 82 2.62 -24.05 -13.41
C GLU A 82 3.88 -23.23 -13.15
N TYR A 83 5.08 -23.74 -13.52
CA TYR A 83 6.32 -22.98 -13.41
C TYR A 83 6.38 -21.82 -14.40
N LYS A 84 5.84 -21.99 -15.61
CA LYS A 84 5.68 -20.89 -16.58
C LYS A 84 4.64 -19.86 -16.13
N LEU A 85 3.55 -20.30 -15.52
CA LEU A 85 2.51 -19.43 -14.95
C LEU A 85 3.02 -18.63 -13.73
N ALA A 86 3.81 -19.25 -12.88
CA ALA A 86 4.45 -18.60 -11.73
C ALA A 86 5.58 -17.64 -12.18
N SER A 87 6.31 -17.97 -13.25
CA SER A 87 7.33 -17.09 -13.82
C SER A 87 6.74 -15.82 -14.42
N SER A 88 5.55 -15.86 -15.04
CA SER A 88 4.83 -14.63 -15.44
C SER A 88 4.36 -13.79 -14.25
N LEU A 89 4.16 -14.40 -13.07
CA LEU A 89 3.76 -13.73 -11.84
C LEU A 89 4.97 -13.11 -11.10
N LEU A 90 6.14 -13.77 -11.17
CA LEU A 90 7.43 -13.21 -10.76
C LEU A 90 7.89 -12.06 -11.67
N GLN A 91 7.63 -12.15 -12.98
CA GLN A 91 7.98 -11.09 -13.94
C GLN A 91 7.09 -9.86 -13.74
N GLY A 92 5.78 -10.03 -13.48
CA GLY A 92 4.89 -8.93 -13.09
C GLY A 92 5.28 -8.27 -11.75
N SER A 93 5.75 -9.06 -10.78
CA SER A 93 6.18 -8.51 -9.48
C SER A 93 7.45 -7.65 -9.57
N VAL A 94 8.38 -7.93 -10.49
CA VAL A 94 9.56 -7.07 -10.72
C VAL A 94 9.17 -5.77 -11.43
N GLU A 95 8.23 -5.82 -12.37
CA GLU A 95 7.74 -4.65 -13.10
C GLU A 95 6.93 -3.71 -12.19
N ASP A 96 6.06 -4.28 -11.34
CA ASP A 96 5.36 -3.54 -10.29
C ASP A 96 6.31 -2.95 -9.23
N LEU A 97 7.37 -3.68 -8.87
CA LEU A 97 8.37 -3.19 -7.91
C LEU A 97 9.30 -2.14 -8.54
N GLN A 98 9.59 -2.24 -9.84
CA GLN A 98 10.31 -1.23 -10.61
C GLN A 98 9.48 0.05 -10.73
N ASP A 99 8.18 -0.07 -10.99
CA ASP A 99 7.24 1.05 -10.99
C ASP A 99 7.12 1.69 -9.60
N SER A 100 7.03 0.88 -8.55
CA SER A 100 7.01 1.36 -7.16
C SER A 100 8.31 2.08 -6.78
N THR A 101 9.45 1.57 -7.24
CA THR A 101 10.77 2.19 -7.03
C THR A 101 10.94 3.48 -7.85
N SER A 102 10.43 3.51 -9.08
CA SER A 102 10.39 4.71 -9.93
C SER A 102 9.51 5.80 -9.31
N LYS A 103 8.37 5.42 -8.71
CA LYS A 103 7.51 6.33 -7.93
C LYS A 103 8.21 6.82 -6.67
N MET A 104 8.88 5.95 -5.91
CA MET A 104 9.68 6.36 -4.75
C MET A 104 10.83 7.30 -5.14
N ALA A 105 11.51 7.07 -6.26
CA ALA A 105 12.53 7.97 -6.78
C ALA A 105 11.97 9.34 -7.16
N ASN A 106 10.80 9.38 -7.80
CA ASN A 106 10.07 10.64 -8.07
C ASN A 106 9.62 11.34 -6.78
N HIS A 107 9.16 10.59 -5.78
CA HIS A 107 8.81 11.14 -4.48
C HIS A 107 10.05 11.75 -3.78
N LEU A 108 11.21 11.09 -3.83
CA LEU A 108 12.46 11.64 -3.31
C LEU A 108 12.88 12.93 -4.03
N GLN A 109 12.81 12.97 -5.36
CA GLN A 109 13.11 14.20 -6.12
C GLN A 109 12.15 15.35 -5.78
N ARG A 110 10.86 15.04 -5.58
CA ARG A 110 9.88 16.05 -5.20
C ARG A 110 10.08 16.54 -3.77
N ILE A 111 10.48 15.66 -2.85
CA ILE A 111 10.86 16.03 -1.49
C ILE A 111 12.10 16.95 -1.54
N GLU A 112 13.13 16.60 -2.30
CA GLU A 112 14.34 17.44 -2.46
C GLU A 112 14.00 18.82 -3.03
N ALA A 113 13.12 18.88 -4.04
CA ALA A 113 12.66 20.14 -4.61
C ALA A 113 11.88 20.98 -3.58
N VAL A 114 10.97 20.37 -2.81
CA VAL A 114 10.20 21.03 -1.76
C VAL A 114 11.09 21.49 -0.62
N GLU A 115 12.12 20.73 -0.22
CA GLU A 115 13.10 21.14 0.78
C GLU A 115 13.94 22.33 0.30
N LYS A 116 14.37 22.31 -0.97
CA LYS A 116 15.08 23.43 -1.59
C LYS A 116 14.19 24.68 -1.68
N GLU A 117 12.93 24.51 -2.05
CA GLU A 117 11.94 25.59 -2.04
C GLU A 117 11.70 26.11 -0.63
N LEU A 118 11.49 25.26 0.38
CA LEU A 118 11.36 25.66 1.79
C LEU A 118 12.60 26.41 2.28
N LYS A 119 13.81 26.04 1.85
CA LYS A 119 15.05 26.77 2.18
C LYS A 119 15.10 28.16 1.52
N ARG A 120 14.66 28.27 0.26
CA ARG A 120 14.53 29.59 -0.42
C ARG A 120 13.38 30.43 0.14
N LEU A 121 12.28 29.79 0.49
CA LEU A 121 11.14 30.41 1.13
C LEU A 121 11.45 30.76 2.59
N SER A 122 12.38 30.08 3.24
CA SER A 122 12.95 30.46 4.54
C SER A 122 13.76 31.74 4.40
N SER A 123 14.63 31.88 3.40
CA SER A 123 15.26 33.18 3.12
C SER A 123 14.22 34.25 2.73
N THR A 124 13.10 33.86 2.12
CA THR A 124 11.96 34.75 1.80
C THR A 124 11.00 34.92 2.98
N SER A 125 11.09 34.12 4.05
CA SER A 125 10.21 34.20 5.23
C SER A 125 10.50 35.45 6.05
N ALA A 126 11.62 36.12 5.73
CA ALA A 126 11.85 37.54 5.99
C ALA A 126 10.65 38.40 5.57
N VAL A 127 9.85 38.03 4.55
CA VAL A 127 8.64 38.77 4.14
C VAL A 127 7.64 38.95 5.29
N LYS A 128 7.50 38.00 6.23
CA LYS A 128 6.60 38.22 7.38
C LYS A 128 7.15 39.29 8.33
N GLU A 129 8.45 39.28 8.56
CA GLU A 129 9.17 40.26 9.37
C GLU A 129 9.25 41.64 8.68
N ASP A 130 9.45 41.65 7.37
CA ASP A 130 9.45 42.85 6.54
C ASP A 130 8.05 43.48 6.51
N VAL A 131 6.98 42.67 6.49
CA VAL A 131 5.60 43.17 6.56
C VAL A 131 5.27 43.76 7.93
N THR A 132 5.74 43.17 9.03
CA THR A 132 5.54 43.75 10.38
C THR A 132 6.34 45.03 10.53
N LYS A 133 7.59 45.06 10.04
CA LYS A 133 8.42 46.27 10.01
C LYS A 133 7.80 47.38 9.16
N LEU A 134 7.31 47.05 7.96
CA LEU A 134 6.65 48.02 7.08
C LEU A 134 5.37 48.57 7.70
N ARG A 135 4.60 47.74 8.42
CA ARG A 135 3.43 48.22 9.19
C ARG A 135 3.84 49.18 10.31
N ALA A 136 4.96 48.94 10.97
CA ALA A 136 5.49 49.83 12.00
C ALA A 136 5.94 51.17 11.39
N GLU A 137 6.69 51.13 10.30
CA GLU A 137 7.12 52.34 9.57
C GLU A 137 5.92 53.14 9.04
N MET A 138 4.91 52.47 8.46
CA MET A 138 3.69 53.13 7.98
C MET A 138 2.92 53.81 9.12
N LYS A 139 2.82 53.14 10.28
CA LYS A 139 2.20 53.74 11.46
C LYS A 139 2.99 54.95 11.96
N GLN A 140 4.32 54.86 11.97
CA GLN A 140 5.20 55.96 12.38
C GLN A 140 5.06 57.17 11.47
N VAL A 141 4.98 56.98 10.15
CA VAL A 141 4.74 58.07 9.19
C VAL A 141 3.37 58.71 9.40
N TYR A 142 2.34 57.91 9.67
CA TYR A 142 1.00 58.43 9.95
C TYR A 142 0.95 59.26 11.23
N ASP A 143 1.54 58.76 12.31
CA ASP A 143 1.58 59.45 13.60
C ASP A 143 2.42 60.74 13.49
N GLY A 144 3.54 60.71 12.74
CA GLY A 144 4.36 61.89 12.45
C GLY A 144 3.60 62.96 11.66
N LEU A 145 2.95 62.57 10.56
CA LEU A 145 2.13 63.48 9.76
C LEU A 145 0.97 64.08 10.58
N HIS A 146 0.36 63.29 11.47
CA HIS A 146 -0.71 63.76 12.34
C HIS A 146 -0.22 64.87 13.29
N VAL A 147 0.99 64.75 13.84
CA VAL A 147 1.61 65.78 14.69
C VAL A 147 1.92 67.04 13.89
N GLU A 148 2.46 66.92 12.68
CA GLU A 148 2.72 68.08 11.82
C GLU A 148 1.43 68.83 11.46
N VAL A 149 0.34 68.11 11.17
CA VAL A 149 -0.97 68.74 10.91
C VAL A 149 -1.49 69.48 12.14
N LEU A 150 -1.30 68.92 13.33
CA LEU A 150 -1.68 69.58 14.59
C LEU A 150 -0.85 70.85 14.83
N ASP A 151 0.45 70.80 14.56
CA ASP A 151 1.35 71.93 14.70
C ASP A 151 1.01 73.05 13.70
N LEU A 152 0.78 72.72 12.43
CA LEU A 152 0.32 73.68 11.42
C LEU A 152 -0.98 74.37 11.83
N ARG A 153 -1.93 73.61 12.39
CA ARG A 153 -3.20 74.18 12.83
C ARG A 153 -3.01 75.13 14.02
N ALA A 154 -2.15 74.77 14.97
CA ALA A 154 -1.80 75.65 16.09
C ALA A 154 -1.09 76.93 15.58
N HIS A 155 -0.21 76.80 14.59
CA HIS A 155 0.47 77.91 13.96
C HIS A 155 -0.50 78.88 13.27
N VAL A 156 -1.43 78.36 12.46
CA VAL A 156 -2.48 79.15 11.81
C VAL A 156 -3.31 79.89 12.85
N TRP A 157 -3.72 79.17 13.92
CA TRP A 157 -4.51 79.77 14.98
C TRP A 157 -3.76 80.90 15.71
N GLY A 158 -2.45 80.76 15.94
CA GLY A 158 -1.61 81.81 16.49
C GLY A 158 -1.56 83.06 15.60
N VAL A 159 -1.36 82.87 14.28
CA VAL A 159 -1.34 83.98 13.30
C VAL A 159 -2.69 84.69 13.24
N GLU A 160 -3.80 83.95 13.23
CA GLU A 160 -5.15 84.54 13.26
C GLU A 160 -5.39 85.37 14.54
N GLN A 161 -4.91 84.89 15.69
CA GLN A 161 -5.04 85.61 16.95
C GLN A 161 -4.19 86.90 16.96
N ASP A 162 -2.98 86.86 16.42
CA ASP A 162 -2.11 88.03 16.34
C ASP A 162 -2.64 89.08 15.35
N LEU A 163 -3.26 88.65 14.25
CA LEU A 163 -4.02 89.53 13.35
C LEU A 163 -5.21 90.17 14.07
N ALA A 164 -5.99 89.39 14.83
CA ALA A 164 -7.13 89.91 15.59
C ALA A 164 -6.70 90.92 16.67
N ARG A 165 -5.58 90.66 17.37
CA ARG A 165 -4.98 91.60 18.32
C ARG A 165 -4.53 92.89 17.63
N SER A 166 -3.86 92.77 16.49
CA SER A 166 -3.37 93.92 15.71
C SER A 166 -4.53 94.77 15.15
N ALA A 167 -5.60 94.12 14.67
CA ALA A 167 -6.81 94.79 14.20
C ALA A 167 -7.51 95.57 15.33
N SER A 168 -7.63 94.95 16.51
CA SER A 168 -8.24 95.59 17.69
C SER A 168 -7.42 96.78 18.18
N HIS A 169 -6.09 96.67 18.22
CA HIS A 169 -5.20 97.76 18.61
C HIS A 169 -5.23 98.93 17.60
N ASN A 170 -5.29 98.64 16.29
CA ASN A 170 -5.39 99.69 15.26
C ASN A 170 -6.73 100.44 15.33
N SER A 171 -7.84 99.74 15.61
CA SER A 171 -9.16 100.35 15.74
C SER A 171 -9.32 101.29 16.95
N ILE A 172 -8.40 101.25 17.92
CA ILE A 172 -8.37 102.14 19.09
C ILE A 172 -7.57 103.42 18.81
N ARG A 173 -6.73 103.44 17.77
CA ARG A 173 -5.85 104.58 17.43
C ARG A 173 -6.41 105.53 16.36
N ILE A 174 -7.61 105.26 15.83
CA ILE A 174 -8.35 106.13 14.91
C ILE A 174 -9.55 106.70 15.66
#